data_AF-A0A1Y2BC62-F1
#
_entry.id   AF-A0A1Y2BC62-F1
#
_cell.length_a   1.000
_cell.length_b   1.000
_cell.length_c   1.000
_cell.angle_alpha   90.00
_cell.angle_beta   90.00
_cell.angle_gamma   90.00
#
_symmetry.space_group_name_H-M   'P 1'
#
loop_
_entity.id
_entity.type
_entity.pdbx_description
1 polymer ?
#
loop_
_entity_poly.entity_id
_entity_poly.type
_entity_poly.pdbx_seq_one_letter_code
_entity_poly.pdbx_strand_id
1 'polypeptide(L)'
;MAMALGYGEHFYQVLKYFHVENIALIIQEGDEMSMSYGVDIRGSFIKHGITIVQTVSLPYGYSKDMLTSACDTLKRSNVRYFIISTQAYMTSSIYTDFGLCGLVGPEYVWLGVQNIFSDKTAYLDLGYIQFNTPLSLAATNLSFYQQIYPQIDSIHLNGMSISSIISNLQNNFGNFDCIMTMLLGFDKLVKSNLEYTAEKLAAGQLRDKTNYTLFQSVNIQD
;
A
#
# COMPACT_ATOMS: atom_id res chain seq x y z
N MET A 1 -10.20 -9.95 -5.11
CA MET A 1 -8.88 -9.69 -5.73
C MET A 1 -8.95 -8.35 -6.46
N ALA A 2 -8.82 -7.22 -5.75
CA ALA A 2 -9.15 -5.88 -6.27
C ALA A 2 -8.23 -4.74 -5.73
N MET A 3 -7.02 -5.04 -5.23
CA MET A 3 -6.25 -4.04 -4.45
C MET A 3 -5.11 -3.33 -5.20
N ALA A 4 -4.83 -3.64 -6.46
CA ALA A 4 -3.68 -3.08 -7.19
C ALA A 4 -4.02 -2.11 -8.33
N LEU A 5 -5.30 -1.75 -8.51
CA LEU A 5 -5.80 -1.13 -9.75
C LEU A 5 -5.14 0.23 -10.04
N GLY A 6 -4.13 0.22 -10.92
CA GLY A 6 -3.61 1.43 -11.59
C GLY A 6 -2.18 1.83 -11.28
N TYR A 7 -1.47 1.14 -10.38
CA TYR A 7 -0.07 1.48 -10.07
C TYR A 7 0.83 1.39 -11.32
N GLY A 8 0.66 0.34 -12.12
CA GLY A 8 1.37 0.16 -13.38
C GLY A 8 1.22 1.34 -14.34
N GLU A 9 0.00 1.88 -14.47
CA GLU A 9 -0.26 3.04 -15.32
C GLU A 9 0.38 4.31 -14.75
N HIS A 10 0.38 4.49 -13.43
CA HIS A 10 1.07 5.62 -12.79
C HIS A 10 2.59 5.56 -13.00
N PHE A 11 3.22 4.40 -12.78
CA PHE A 11 4.63 4.20 -13.10
C PHE A 11 4.91 4.48 -14.57
N TYR A 12 4.06 3.96 -15.48
CA TYR A 12 4.21 4.17 -16.91
C TYR A 12 4.23 5.66 -17.28
N GLN A 13 3.36 6.52 -16.72
CA GLN A 13 3.38 7.94 -17.06
C GLN A 13 4.73 8.61 -16.75
N VAL A 14 5.33 8.27 -15.61
CA VAL A 14 6.64 8.81 -15.21
C VAL A 14 7.75 8.23 -16.08
N LEU A 15 7.74 6.92 -16.31
CA LEU A 15 8.72 6.26 -17.17
C LEU A 15 8.66 6.76 -18.62
N LYS A 16 7.46 7.04 -19.14
CA LYS A 16 7.22 7.66 -20.44
C LYS A 16 7.86 9.05 -20.51
N TYR A 17 7.67 9.88 -19.48
CA TYR A 17 8.29 11.21 -19.41
C TYR A 17 9.82 11.13 -19.41
N PHE A 18 10.38 10.12 -18.75
CA PHE A 18 11.83 9.86 -18.73
C PHE A 18 12.35 9.05 -19.93
N HIS A 19 11.50 8.74 -20.92
CA HIS A 19 11.84 7.91 -22.08
C HIS A 19 12.46 6.55 -21.71
N VAL A 20 11.90 5.89 -20.71
CA VAL A 20 12.39 4.60 -20.21
C VAL A 20 11.67 3.45 -20.90
N GLU A 21 12.45 2.53 -21.46
CA GLU A 21 11.96 1.33 -22.14
C GLU A 21 12.26 0.04 -21.37
N ASN A 22 13.22 0.08 -20.45
CA ASN A 22 13.75 -1.11 -19.78
C ASN A 22 13.83 -0.89 -18.27
N ILE A 23 13.25 -1.81 -17.50
CA ILE A 23 13.24 -1.75 -16.03
C ILE A 23 13.55 -3.12 -15.42
N ALA A 24 13.92 -3.11 -14.14
CA ALA A 24 13.87 -4.28 -13.29
C ALA A 24 12.73 -4.18 -12.28
N LEU A 25 12.03 -5.30 -12.07
CA LEU A 25 10.91 -5.41 -11.14
C LEU A 25 11.33 -6.27 -9.95
N ILE A 26 11.16 -5.74 -8.74
CA ILE A 26 11.43 -6.45 -7.49
C ILE A 26 10.10 -6.70 -6.79
N ILE A 27 9.82 -7.97 -6.48
CA ILE A 27 8.59 -8.43 -5.80
C ILE A 27 8.94 -9.25 -4.56
N GLN A 28 8.01 -9.31 -3.61
CA GLN A 28 8.11 -10.18 -2.45
C GLN A 28 7.42 -11.50 -2.73
N GLU A 29 8.14 -12.60 -2.55
CA GLU A 29 7.60 -13.94 -2.72
C GLU A 29 6.66 -14.30 -1.56
N GLY A 30 5.53 -14.93 -1.88
CA GLY A 30 4.56 -15.38 -0.89
C GLY A 30 3.66 -14.29 -0.31
N ASP A 31 3.81 -13.03 -0.74
CA ASP A 31 2.95 -11.92 -0.32
C ASP A 31 1.91 -11.59 -1.41
N GLU A 32 0.64 -11.85 -1.12
CA GLU A 32 -0.45 -11.67 -2.09
C GLU A 32 -0.55 -10.21 -2.60
N MET A 33 -0.31 -9.24 -1.71
CA MET A 33 -0.37 -7.82 -2.05
C MET A 33 0.74 -7.43 -3.03
N SER A 34 1.99 -7.80 -2.72
CA SER A 34 3.17 -7.61 -3.57
C SER A 34 3.01 -8.26 -4.93
N MET A 35 2.46 -9.48 -4.97
CA MET A 35 2.16 -10.19 -6.20
C MET A 35 1.08 -9.50 -7.02
N SER A 36 0.02 -9.02 -6.37
CA SER A 36 -1.05 -8.28 -7.05
C SER A 36 -0.53 -6.99 -7.69
N TYR A 37 0.31 -6.23 -6.98
CA TYR A 37 0.98 -5.04 -7.54
C TYR A 37 1.89 -5.43 -8.72
N GLY A 38 2.69 -6.50 -8.59
CA GLY A 38 3.57 -6.96 -9.65
C GLY A 38 2.82 -7.37 -10.93
N VAL A 39 1.64 -7.99 -10.79
CA VAL A 39 0.76 -8.33 -11.92
C VAL A 39 0.21 -7.08 -12.60
N ASP A 40 -0.30 -6.10 -11.84
CA ASP A 40 -0.80 -4.83 -12.39
C ASP A 40 0.29 -4.07 -13.14
N ILE A 41 1.48 -3.93 -12.55
CA ILE A 41 2.65 -3.27 -13.15
C ILE A 41 3.06 -3.97 -14.44
N ARG A 42 3.22 -5.30 -14.40
CA ARG A 42 3.57 -6.10 -15.58
C ARG A 42 2.53 -5.95 -16.70
N GLY A 43 1.25 -6.00 -16.37
CA GLY A 43 0.16 -5.84 -17.33
C GLY A 43 0.21 -4.49 -18.04
N SER A 44 0.42 -3.41 -17.29
CA SER A 44 0.53 -2.06 -17.86
C SER A 44 1.79 -1.91 -18.74
N PHE A 45 2.93 -2.46 -18.31
CA PHE A 45 4.18 -2.33 -19.06
C PHE A 45 4.16 -3.11 -20.38
N ILE A 46 3.60 -4.32 -20.39
CA ILE A 46 3.38 -5.09 -21.62
C ILE A 46 2.52 -4.29 -22.60
N LYS A 47 1.42 -3.70 -22.12
CA LYS A 47 0.50 -2.89 -22.93
C LYS A 47 1.20 -1.68 -23.56
N HIS A 48 2.17 -1.08 -22.89
CA HIS A 48 2.84 0.14 -23.32
C HIS A 48 4.26 -0.06 -23.87
N GLY A 49 4.71 -1.31 -24.06
CA GLY A 49 6.01 -1.62 -24.64
C GLY A 49 7.21 -1.41 -23.71
N ILE A 50 7.01 -1.31 -22.40
CA ILE A 50 8.12 -1.32 -21.43
C ILE A 50 8.52 -2.77 -21.17
N THR A 51 9.81 -3.05 -21.34
CA THR A 51 10.41 -4.37 -21.11
C THR A 51 10.88 -4.52 -19.67
N ILE A 52 10.39 -5.56 -18.99
CA ILE A 52 10.91 -5.98 -17.69
C ILE A 52 12.11 -6.90 -17.95
N VAL A 53 13.32 -6.34 -17.94
CA VAL A 53 14.56 -7.07 -18.26
C VAL A 53 14.86 -8.12 -17.19
N GLN A 54 14.63 -7.77 -15.93
CA GLN A 54 14.85 -8.67 -14.80
C GLN A 54 13.66 -8.59 -13.83
N THR A 55 13.20 -9.75 -13.37
CA THR A 55 12.36 -9.84 -12.18
C THR A 55 13.16 -10.49 -11.06
N VAL A 56 13.23 -9.85 -9.90
CA VAL A 56 13.81 -10.42 -8.68
C VAL A 56 12.67 -10.69 -7.70
N SER A 57 12.58 -11.93 -7.25
CA SER A 57 11.62 -12.34 -6.22
C SER A 57 12.40 -12.66 -4.95
N LEU A 58 12.06 -12.01 -3.84
CA LEU A 58 12.69 -12.24 -2.54
C LEU A 58 11.64 -12.69 -1.52
N PRO A 59 11.82 -13.85 -0.86
CA PRO A 59 10.92 -14.25 0.22
C PRO A 59 11.16 -13.39 1.46
N TYR A 60 10.20 -13.41 2.40
CA TYR A 60 10.42 -12.81 3.71
C TYR A 60 11.60 -13.50 4.42
N GLY A 61 12.52 -12.71 4.98
CA GLY A 61 13.72 -13.24 5.65
C GLY A 61 14.76 -13.86 4.70
N TYR A 62 14.86 -13.35 3.46
CA TYR A 62 15.89 -13.79 2.50
C TYR A 62 17.30 -13.79 3.09
N SER A 63 18.12 -14.76 2.70
CA SER A 63 19.49 -14.89 3.20
C SER A 63 20.44 -13.89 2.54
N LYS A 64 21.62 -13.69 3.14
CA LYS A 64 22.69 -12.89 2.54
C LYS A 64 23.10 -13.40 1.16
N ASP A 65 23.16 -14.72 0.97
CA ASP A 65 23.53 -15.32 -0.31
C ASP A 65 22.47 -15.06 -1.39
N MET A 66 21.19 -15.10 -1.02
CA MET A 66 20.09 -14.71 -1.92
C MET A 66 20.19 -13.24 -2.32
N LEU A 67 20.46 -12.35 -1.36
CA LEU A 67 20.68 -10.93 -1.62
C LEU A 67 21.88 -10.71 -2.55
N THR A 68 23.03 -11.35 -2.28
CA THR A 68 24.23 -11.24 -3.14
C THR A 68 23.94 -11.71 -4.56
N SER A 69 23.27 -12.86 -4.72
CA SER A 69 22.88 -13.37 -6.04
C SER A 69 21.93 -12.42 -6.78
N ALA A 70 20.96 -11.81 -6.07
CA ALA A 70 20.06 -10.81 -6.63
C ALA A 70 20.82 -9.53 -7.04
N CYS A 71 21.75 -9.05 -6.21
CA CYS A 71 22.59 -7.89 -6.51
C CYS A 71 23.42 -8.12 -7.79
N ASP A 72 24.07 -9.27 -7.89
CA ASP A 72 24.88 -9.61 -9.07
C ASP A 72 24.02 -9.72 -10.33
N THR A 73 22.81 -10.26 -10.20
CA THR A 73 21.86 -10.38 -11.31
C THR A 73 21.40 -9.00 -11.79
N LEU A 74 21.03 -8.10 -10.87
CA LEU A 74 20.63 -6.74 -11.22
C LEU A 74 21.80 -5.94 -11.84
N LYS A 75 23.02 -6.05 -11.30
CA LYS A 75 24.21 -5.42 -11.89
C LYS A 75 24.47 -5.89 -13.32
N ARG A 76 24.33 -7.19 -13.58
CA ARG A 76 24.50 -7.76 -14.93
C ARG A 76 23.42 -7.33 -15.92
N SER A 77 22.22 -7.00 -15.43
CA SER A 77 21.11 -6.56 -16.30
C SER A 77 21.32 -5.18 -16.91
N ASN A 78 22.26 -4.38 -16.40
CA ASN A 78 22.57 -3.02 -16.85
C ASN A 78 21.33 -2.10 -16.94
N VAL A 79 20.35 -2.32 -16.07
CA VAL A 79 19.16 -1.46 -15.95
C VAL A 79 19.41 -0.32 -14.98
N ARG A 80 18.83 0.85 -15.28
CA ARG A 80 18.89 2.03 -14.44
C ARG A 80 17.68 2.18 -13.51
N TYR A 81 16.52 1.69 -13.95
CA TYR A 81 15.25 1.91 -13.28
C TYR A 81 14.78 0.63 -12.58
N PHE A 82 14.62 0.71 -11.27
CA PHE A 82 14.13 -0.38 -10.43
C PHE A 82 12.76 -0.03 -9.87
N ILE A 83 11.82 -0.97 -9.94
CA ILE A 83 10.51 -0.84 -9.31
C ILE A 83 10.38 -1.85 -8.19
N ILE A 84 10.16 -1.37 -6.97
CA ILE A 84 9.86 -2.21 -5.81
C ILE A 84 8.34 -2.26 -5.61
N SER A 85 7.83 -3.48 -5.68
CA SER A 85 6.42 -3.81 -5.56
C SER A 85 6.20 -4.68 -4.33
N THR A 86 6.44 -4.10 -3.14
CA THR A 86 6.33 -4.83 -1.85
C THR A 86 5.62 -4.02 -0.77
N GLN A 87 5.40 -4.62 0.40
CA GLN A 87 4.93 -3.90 1.59
C GLN A 87 6.01 -2.96 2.14
N ALA A 88 5.60 -1.95 2.90
CA ALA A 88 6.47 -0.89 3.45
C ALA A 88 7.74 -1.39 4.14
N TYR A 89 7.63 -2.34 5.06
CA TYR A 89 8.79 -2.89 5.79
C TYR A 89 9.77 -3.60 4.85
N MET A 90 9.23 -4.39 3.91
CA MET A 90 10.03 -5.11 2.92
C MET A 90 10.68 -4.15 1.92
N THR A 91 9.96 -3.12 1.47
CA THR A 91 10.48 -2.06 0.59
C THR A 91 11.70 -1.40 1.22
N SER A 92 11.61 -1.09 2.51
CA SER A 92 12.69 -0.44 3.25
C SER A 92 13.93 -1.31 3.38
N SER A 93 13.72 -2.59 3.70
CA SER A 93 14.77 -3.59 3.82
C SER A 93 15.47 -3.80 2.46
N ILE A 94 14.69 -4.06 1.42
CA ILE A 94 15.17 -4.26 0.03
C ILE A 94 15.99 -3.06 -0.45
N TYR A 95 15.46 -1.84 -0.34
CA TYR A 95 16.14 -0.64 -0.82
C TYR A 95 17.48 -0.43 -0.09
N THR A 96 17.47 -0.58 1.24
CA THR A 96 18.68 -0.43 2.06
C THR A 96 19.73 -1.50 1.73
N ASP A 97 19.30 -2.75 1.61
CA ASP A 97 20.18 -3.89 1.35
C ASP A 97 20.77 -3.85 -0.07
N PHE A 98 19.99 -3.39 -1.06
CA PHE A 98 20.54 -3.09 -2.39
C PHE A 98 21.45 -1.86 -2.39
N GLY A 99 21.23 -0.89 -1.51
CA GLY A 99 22.17 0.21 -1.28
C GLY A 99 23.53 -0.27 -0.78
N LEU A 100 23.56 -1.24 0.13
CA LEU A 100 24.81 -1.89 0.58
C LEU A 100 25.52 -2.66 -0.54
N CYS A 101 24.79 -3.09 -1.56
CA CYS A 101 25.35 -3.68 -2.77
C CYS A 101 25.85 -2.64 -3.80
N GLY A 102 25.69 -1.34 -3.56
CA GLY A 102 26.01 -0.30 -4.55
C GLY A 102 25.03 -0.28 -5.72
N LEU A 103 23.75 -0.60 -5.46
CA LEU A 103 22.65 -0.44 -6.42
C LEU A 103 21.76 0.77 -6.09
N VAL A 104 22.23 1.66 -5.20
CA VAL A 104 21.60 2.95 -4.88
C VAL A 104 22.66 4.04 -5.04
N GLY A 105 22.33 5.07 -5.81
CA GLY A 105 23.28 6.10 -6.22
C GLY A 105 22.73 6.91 -7.41
N PRO A 106 23.45 7.97 -7.84
CA PRO A 106 23.02 8.85 -8.93
C PRO A 106 22.81 8.13 -10.28
N GLU A 107 23.43 6.96 -10.46
CA GLU A 107 23.32 6.10 -11.62
C GLU A 107 22.02 5.27 -11.66
N TYR A 108 21.27 5.21 -10.54
CA TYR A 108 20.06 4.41 -10.40
C TYR A 108 18.84 5.26 -10.06
N VAL A 109 17.66 4.78 -10.46
CA VAL A 109 16.38 5.40 -10.11
C VAL A 109 15.47 4.32 -9.54
N TRP A 110 15.06 4.51 -8.30
CA TRP A 110 14.15 3.61 -7.61
C TRP A 110 12.77 4.21 -7.54
N LEU A 111 11.78 3.41 -7.90
CA LEU A 111 10.36 3.74 -7.76
C LEU A 111 9.67 2.65 -6.95
N GLY A 112 8.60 2.98 -6.24
CA GLY A 112 7.81 1.96 -5.60
C GLY A 112 6.52 2.46 -5.00
N VAL A 113 5.73 1.49 -4.52
CA VAL A 113 4.36 1.70 -4.03
C VAL A 113 4.36 2.24 -2.60
N GLN A 114 5.27 1.72 -1.78
CA GLN A 114 5.29 1.98 -0.35
C GLN A 114 6.39 2.95 0.04
N ASN A 115 6.21 3.61 1.18
CA ASN A 115 7.23 4.44 1.79
C ASN A 115 8.42 3.61 2.28
N ILE A 116 9.60 4.23 2.26
CA ILE A 116 10.80 3.70 2.91
C ILE A 116 10.83 4.23 4.34
N PHE A 117 10.73 3.32 5.30
CA PHE A 117 10.91 3.52 6.73
C PHE A 117 12.23 2.86 7.11
N SER A 118 13.34 3.58 6.97
CA SER A 118 14.67 3.08 7.35
C SER A 118 15.25 3.93 8.48
N ASP A 119 15.68 3.26 9.54
CA ASP A 119 16.54 3.84 10.58
C ASP A 119 17.98 4.04 10.07
N LYS A 120 18.35 3.35 8.99
CA LYS A 120 19.63 3.46 8.30
C LYS A 120 19.55 4.61 7.28
N THR A 121 19.73 5.82 7.78
CA THR A 121 19.56 7.10 7.07
C THR A 121 20.45 7.27 5.83
N ALA A 122 21.55 6.53 5.71
CA ALA A 122 22.58 6.75 4.69
C ALA A 122 22.09 6.67 3.22
N TYR A 123 20.97 6.00 2.96
CA TYR A 123 20.46 5.78 1.60
C TYR A 123 19.18 6.58 1.29
N LEU A 124 18.51 7.17 2.29
CA LEU A 124 17.24 7.87 2.09
C LEU A 124 17.39 9.10 1.19
N ASP A 125 18.54 9.77 1.25
CA ASP A 125 18.82 10.98 0.46
C ASP A 125 19.23 10.67 -1.00
N LEU A 126 19.39 9.40 -1.36
CA LEU A 126 19.90 8.99 -2.68
C LEU A 126 18.79 8.78 -3.73
N GLY A 127 17.57 9.19 -3.40
CA GLY A 127 16.46 9.26 -4.35
C GLY A 127 15.62 7.99 -4.39
N TYR A 128 14.35 8.16 -4.05
CA TYR A 128 13.29 7.16 -4.20
C TYR A 128 11.99 7.88 -4.58
N ILE A 129 11.36 7.43 -5.67
CA ILE A 129 10.10 8.00 -6.14
C ILE A 129 8.96 7.11 -5.64
N GLN A 130 8.27 7.57 -4.61
CA GLN A 130 7.09 6.90 -4.12
C GLN A 130 5.87 7.29 -4.96
N PHE A 131 5.13 6.29 -5.41
CA PHE A 131 3.77 6.47 -5.89
C PHE A 131 2.84 6.13 -4.76
N ASN A 132 2.35 7.16 -4.09
CA ASN A 132 1.21 7.01 -3.21
C ASN A 132 -0.03 7.11 -4.09
N THR A 133 -0.90 6.10 -4.10
CA THR A 133 -2.27 6.35 -4.57
C THR A 133 -2.84 7.40 -3.62
N PRO A 134 -3.14 8.63 -4.09
CA PRO A 134 -3.86 9.55 -3.23
C PRO A 134 -5.13 8.82 -2.81
N LEU A 135 -5.31 8.64 -1.50
CA LEU A 135 -6.65 8.44 -0.97
C LEU A 135 -7.44 9.61 -1.56
N SER A 136 -8.43 9.28 -2.40
CA SER A 136 -9.19 10.26 -3.15
C SER A 136 -9.69 11.32 -2.17
N LEU A 137 -9.01 12.47 -2.12
CA LEU A 137 -9.47 13.64 -1.39
C LEU A 137 -10.83 14.09 -1.92
N ALA A 138 -11.17 13.68 -3.16
CA ALA A 138 -12.47 13.88 -3.78
C ALA A 138 -13.57 12.93 -3.26
N ALA A 139 -13.24 11.88 -2.51
CA ALA A 139 -14.22 10.96 -1.90
C ALA A 139 -14.36 11.14 -0.38
N THR A 140 -13.41 11.79 0.28
CA THR A 140 -13.51 12.09 1.71
C THR A 140 -14.33 13.34 1.93
N ASN A 141 -15.48 13.19 2.59
CA ASN A 141 -16.29 14.27 3.12
C ASN A 141 -15.48 15.06 4.17
N LEU A 142 -14.72 16.04 3.70
CA LEU A 142 -13.73 16.76 4.51
C LEU A 142 -14.39 17.43 5.72
N SER A 143 -15.63 17.90 5.59
CA SER A 143 -16.44 18.46 6.67
C SER A 143 -16.74 17.45 7.78
N PHE A 144 -17.16 16.24 7.43
CA PHE A 144 -17.43 15.17 8.41
C PHE A 144 -16.16 14.80 9.19
N TYR A 145 -15.03 14.66 8.49
CA TYR A 145 -13.75 14.36 9.15
C TYR A 145 -13.29 15.50 10.07
N GLN A 146 -13.50 16.76 9.67
CA GLN A 146 -13.23 17.93 10.52
C GLN A 146 -14.09 17.95 11.79
N GLN A 147 -15.30 17.41 11.77
CA GLN A 147 -16.18 17.34 12.95
C GLN A 147 -15.77 16.26 13.95
N ILE A 148 -15.27 15.12 13.46
CA ILE A 148 -14.82 14.00 14.32
C ILE A 148 -13.42 14.24 14.88
N TYR A 149 -12.63 15.08 14.21
CA TYR A 149 -11.25 15.35 14.56
C TYR A 149 -11.03 15.77 16.04
N PRO A 150 -11.80 16.71 16.62
CA PRO A 150 -11.63 17.08 18.03
C PRO A 150 -12.04 15.96 19.01
N GLN A 151 -12.94 15.06 18.59
CA GLN A 151 -13.38 13.93 19.42
C GLN A 151 -12.28 12.88 19.50
N ILE A 152 -11.61 12.57 18.38
CA ILE A 152 -10.42 11.70 18.36
C ILE A 152 -9.31 12.31 19.23
N ASP A 153 -9.09 13.63 19.14
CA ASP A 153 -8.08 14.35 19.94
C ASP A 153 -8.34 14.24 21.45
N SER A 154 -9.62 14.27 21.85
CA SER A 154 -10.02 14.11 23.26
C SER A 154 -9.82 12.68 23.79
N ILE A 155 -9.81 11.67 22.92
CA ILE A 155 -9.47 10.30 23.28
C ILE A 155 -7.94 10.24 23.30
N HIS A 156 -7.35 10.65 24.42
CA HIS A 156 -5.91 10.55 24.68
C HIS A 156 -5.44 9.10 24.50
N LEU A 157 -5.02 8.73 23.30
CA LEU A 157 -4.36 7.47 23.02
C LEU A 157 -2.92 7.58 23.54
N ASN A 158 -2.74 7.41 24.85
CA ASN A 158 -1.48 7.09 25.53
C ASN A 158 -0.22 7.75 24.93
N GLY A 159 -0.17 9.08 24.88
CA GLY A 159 1.04 9.81 24.48
C GLY A 159 1.40 9.74 23.00
N MET A 160 0.51 9.25 22.13
CA MET A 160 0.71 9.34 20.68
C MET A 160 0.46 10.79 20.22
N SER A 161 1.43 11.38 19.51
CA SER A 161 1.29 12.76 19.06
C SER A 161 0.15 12.92 18.06
N ILE A 162 -0.53 14.06 18.10
CA ILE A 162 -1.59 14.43 17.16
C ILE A 162 -1.10 14.30 15.71
N SER A 163 0.14 14.69 15.41
CA SER A 163 0.75 14.50 14.09
C SER A 163 0.85 13.04 13.67
N SER A 164 1.11 12.12 14.60
CA SER A 164 1.13 10.68 14.33
C SER A 164 -0.26 10.12 14.10
N ILE A 165 -1.29 10.67 14.74
CA ILE A 165 -2.68 10.30 14.51
C ILE A 165 -3.13 10.85 13.15
N ILE A 166 -2.82 12.11 12.80
CA ILE A 166 -3.13 12.68 11.47
C ILE A 166 -2.44 11.90 10.37
N SER A 167 -1.14 11.60 10.48
CA SER A 167 -0.44 10.85 9.43
C SER A 167 -0.97 9.44 9.31
N ASN A 168 -1.43 8.84 10.42
CA ASN A 168 -2.12 7.56 10.39
C ASN A 168 -3.51 7.70 9.77
N LEU A 169 -4.34 8.66 10.17
CA LEU A 169 -5.69 8.88 9.63
C LEU A 169 -5.68 9.23 8.14
N GLN A 170 -4.72 10.05 7.70
CA GLN A 170 -4.50 10.36 6.29
C GLN A 170 -4.14 9.13 5.47
N ASN A 171 -3.50 8.12 6.07
CA ASN A 171 -3.24 6.81 5.47
C ASN A 171 -4.34 5.77 5.78
N ASN A 172 -5.27 6.09 6.69
CA ASN A 172 -6.29 5.19 7.22
C ASN A 172 -7.72 5.63 6.87
N PHE A 173 -7.95 6.63 6.00
CA PHE A 173 -9.30 6.96 5.55
C PHE A 173 -10.02 5.75 4.95
N GLY A 174 -9.29 4.91 4.20
CA GLY A 174 -9.82 3.63 3.74
C GLY A 174 -10.24 2.70 4.88
N ASN A 175 -9.46 2.63 5.95
CA ASN A 175 -9.81 1.85 7.14
C ASN A 175 -11.02 2.45 7.88
N PHE A 176 -11.12 3.78 7.95
CA PHE A 176 -12.27 4.47 8.52
C PHE A 176 -13.54 4.16 7.73
N ASP A 177 -13.52 4.31 6.41
CA ASP A 177 -14.68 4.03 5.54
C ASP A 177 -15.10 2.55 5.63
N CYS A 178 -14.12 1.63 5.68
CA CYS A 178 -14.36 0.21 5.92
C CYS A 178 -15.04 -0.02 7.28
N ILE A 179 -14.51 0.55 8.36
CA ILE A 179 -15.09 0.43 9.70
C ILE A 179 -16.49 1.02 9.74
N MET A 180 -16.69 2.21 9.17
CA MET A 180 -17.98 2.89 9.16
C MET A 180 -19.02 2.11 8.36
N THR A 181 -18.63 1.59 7.19
CA THR A 181 -19.47 0.68 6.39
C THR A 181 -19.88 -0.55 7.20
N MET A 182 -18.95 -1.16 7.94
CA MET A 182 -19.26 -2.29 8.82
C MET A 182 -20.23 -1.88 9.94
N LEU A 183 -19.96 -0.77 10.62
CA LEU A 183 -20.80 -0.26 11.71
C LEU A 183 -22.22 0.09 11.24
N LEU A 184 -22.35 0.77 10.11
CA LEU A 184 -23.65 1.08 9.50
C LEU A 184 -24.39 -0.19 9.06
N GLY A 185 -23.67 -1.18 8.52
CA GLY A 185 -24.23 -2.49 8.22
C GLY A 185 -24.74 -3.19 9.48
N PHE A 186 -23.96 -3.18 10.56
CA PHE A 186 -24.36 -3.75 11.85
C PHE A 186 -25.54 -3.00 12.50
N ASP A 187 -25.57 -1.68 12.43
CA ASP A 187 -26.69 -0.85 12.89
C ASP A 187 -27.97 -1.17 12.10
N LYS A 188 -27.87 -1.25 10.77
CA LYS A 188 -28.96 -1.68 9.90
C LYS A 188 -29.47 -3.08 10.26
N LEU A 189 -28.57 -4.02 10.57
CA LEU A 189 -28.95 -5.37 10.98
C LEU A 189 -29.71 -5.34 12.31
N VAL A 190 -29.17 -4.69 13.34
CA VAL A 190 -29.80 -4.59 14.67
C VAL A 190 -31.17 -3.89 14.58
N LYS A 191 -31.31 -2.86 13.76
CA LYS A 191 -32.58 -2.15 13.55
C LYS A 191 -33.60 -2.92 12.70
N SER A 192 -33.17 -3.93 11.94
CA SER A 192 -34.07 -4.69 11.06
C SER A 192 -35.04 -5.61 11.81
N ASN A 193 -34.74 -5.95 13.07
CA ASN A 193 -35.57 -6.81 13.91
C ASN A 193 -35.33 -6.50 15.40
N LEU A 194 -36.41 -6.27 16.17
CA LEU A 194 -36.34 -5.96 17.60
C LEU A 194 -35.69 -7.06 18.46
N GLU A 195 -35.62 -8.29 17.97
CA GLU A 195 -34.93 -9.40 18.65
C GLU A 195 -33.42 -9.42 18.41
N TYR A 196 -32.92 -8.66 17.42
CA TYR A 196 -31.50 -8.55 17.13
C TYR A 196 -30.91 -7.45 18.01
N THR A 197 -29.92 -7.80 18.82
CA THR A 197 -29.25 -6.85 19.71
C THR A 197 -27.76 -6.81 19.41
N ALA A 198 -27.09 -5.74 19.84
CA ALA A 198 -25.64 -5.60 19.70
C ALA A 198 -24.90 -6.75 20.42
N GLU A 199 -25.42 -7.23 21.55
CA GLU A 199 -24.86 -8.35 22.30
C GLU A 199 -24.95 -9.66 21.51
N LYS A 200 -26.08 -9.92 20.85
CA LYS A 200 -26.24 -11.12 20.00
C LYS A 200 -25.32 -11.06 18.77
N LEU A 201 -25.15 -9.87 18.20
CA LEU A 201 -24.20 -9.66 17.11
C LEU A 201 -22.76 -9.91 17.57
N ALA A 202 -22.35 -9.31 18.70
CA ALA A 202 -21.02 -9.47 19.28
C ALA A 202 -20.74 -10.92 19.71
N ALA A 203 -21.75 -11.64 20.19
CA ALA A 203 -21.68 -13.07 20.51
C ALA A 203 -21.67 -13.96 19.25
N GLY A 204 -21.72 -13.39 18.04
CA GLY A 204 -21.71 -14.12 16.77
C GLY A 204 -23.01 -14.86 16.46
N GLN A 205 -24.07 -14.64 17.23
CA GLN A 205 -25.36 -15.33 17.08
C GLN A 205 -26.15 -14.88 15.84
N LEU A 206 -25.77 -13.75 15.23
CA LEU A 206 -26.38 -13.20 14.01
C LEU A 206 -25.51 -13.39 12.76
N ARG A 207 -24.52 -14.30 12.81
CA ARG A 207 -23.56 -14.50 11.71
C ARG A 207 -24.24 -14.91 10.40
N ASP A 208 -25.28 -15.73 10.44
CA ASP A 208 -26.05 -16.15 9.27
C ASP A 208 -26.85 -15.00 8.63
N LYS A 209 -27.07 -13.91 9.37
CA LYS A 209 -27.74 -12.69 8.89
C LYS A 209 -26.77 -11.63 8.36
N THR A 210 -25.46 -11.83 8.55
CA THR A 210 -24.42 -10.86 8.15
C THR A 210 -23.90 -11.22 6.75
N ASN A 211 -24.61 -10.79 5.71
CA ASN A 211 -24.22 -11.02 4.31
C ASN A 211 -23.81 -9.72 3.59
N TYR A 212 -23.28 -9.81 2.37
CA TYR A 212 -22.75 -8.64 1.66
C TYR A 212 -23.79 -7.56 1.34
N THR A 213 -25.08 -7.91 1.18
CA THR A 213 -26.13 -6.91 0.86
C THR A 213 -26.46 -6.02 2.06
N LEU A 214 -26.11 -6.46 3.27
CA LEU A 214 -26.21 -5.64 4.48
C LEU A 214 -25.37 -4.36 4.36
N PHE A 215 -24.19 -4.49 3.75
CA PHE A 215 -23.21 -3.41 3.57
C PHE A 215 -23.39 -2.65 2.25
N GLN A 216 -24.42 -2.97 1.47
CA GLN A 216 -24.77 -2.19 0.28
C GLN A 216 -25.62 -0.98 0.65
N SER A 217 -25.36 0.14 -0.03
CA SER A 217 -26.10 1.40 0.12
C SER A 217 -26.09 1.96 1.55
N VAL A 218 -25.08 1.61 2.35
CA VAL A 218 -24.82 2.31 3.61
C VAL A 218 -24.09 3.60 3.27
N ASN A 219 -24.84 4.70 3.29
CA ASN A 219 -24.25 6.01 3.07
C ASN A 219 -23.74 6.53 4.42
N ILE A 220 -22.48 6.93 4.45
CA ILE A 220 -21.94 7.78 5.51
C ILE A 220 -22.60 9.15 5.28
N GLN A 221 -23.75 9.38 5.90
CA GLN A 221 -24.46 10.66 5.83
C GLN A 221 -23.79 11.68 6.77
N ASP A 222 -23.83 12.95 6.36
CA ASP A 222 -23.46 14.13 7.15
C ASP A 222 -24.21 14.24 8.49
#